data_AF-A0A2C6K122-F1
#
_entry.id   AF-A0A2C6K122-F1
#
_cell.length_a   1.000
_cell.length_b   1.000
_cell.length_c   1.000
_cell.angle_alpha   90.00
_cell.angle_beta   90.00
_cell.angle_gamma   90.00
#
_symmetry.space_group_name_H-M   'P 1'
#
loop_
_entity.id
_entity.type
_entity.pdbx_description
1 polymer ?
#
loop_
_entity_poly.entity_id
_entity_poly.type
_entity_poly.pdbx_seq_one_letter_code
_entity_poly.pdbx_strand_id
1 'polypeptide(L)'
;AREERYKRYAAGQRADLPYVDSINPTWGVILVFLGVFSFSAYCNERDKKKLSSKDSPLDDEFTEEDFRGDRVVSAFFNPFSATWERFSSGYEPPPPDVLYQSYQQAYPHISFNKKSLPSRHLTVAKLPRSETAEARLVKDQKTGEILWISQIDNKKSQSSA
;
A
#
# COMPACT_ATOMS: atom_id res chain seq x y z
N ALA A 1 17.82 55.98 -57.90
CA ALA A 1 17.39 54.61 -58.28
C ALA A 1 18.27 53.46 -57.72
N ARG A 2 19.59 53.40 -57.95
CA ARG A 2 20.44 52.27 -57.48
C ARG A 2 20.87 52.44 -56.01
N GLU A 3 21.19 53.65 -55.57
CA GLU A 3 21.55 53.95 -54.17
C GLU A 3 20.38 53.81 -53.19
N GLU A 4 19.15 54.15 -53.62
CA GLU A 4 17.94 53.98 -52.79
C GLU A 4 17.62 52.50 -52.51
N ARG A 5 18.07 51.58 -53.38
CA ARG A 5 17.96 50.13 -53.13
C ARG A 5 18.98 49.71 -52.08
N TYR A 6 20.22 50.17 -52.19
CA TYR A 6 21.26 49.89 -51.20
C TYR A 6 20.94 50.46 -49.81
N LYS A 7 20.35 51.67 -49.73
CA LYS A 7 19.85 52.22 -48.46
C LYS A 7 18.72 51.39 -47.86
N ARG A 8 17.82 50.82 -48.68
CA ARG A 8 16.74 49.92 -48.23
C ARG A 8 17.27 48.58 -47.70
N TYR A 9 18.26 47.99 -48.37
CA TYR A 9 18.90 46.77 -47.89
C TYR A 9 19.72 46.98 -46.62
N ALA A 10 20.41 48.14 -46.49
CA ALA A 10 21.13 48.52 -45.28
C ALA A 10 20.20 48.80 -44.08
N ALA A 11 18.96 49.24 -44.35
CA ALA A 11 17.92 49.45 -43.34
C ALA A 11 17.18 48.16 -42.93
N GLY A 12 17.59 46.97 -43.42
CA GLY A 12 17.03 45.68 -43.03
C GLY A 12 15.60 45.40 -43.51
N GLN A 13 15.01 46.29 -44.31
CA GLN A 13 13.68 46.10 -44.88
C GLN A 13 13.75 45.13 -46.07
N ARG A 14 13.68 43.83 -45.77
CA ARG A 14 13.49 42.77 -46.79
C ARG A 14 12.01 42.74 -47.18
N ALA A 15 11.71 43.06 -48.44
CA ALA A 15 10.36 43.05 -48.99
C ALA A 15 9.92 41.67 -49.52
N ASP A 16 10.71 40.62 -49.26
CA ASP A 16 10.60 39.33 -49.97
C ASP A 16 9.90 38.23 -49.14
N LEU A 17 9.40 38.54 -47.93
CA LEU A 17 8.51 37.64 -47.20
C LEU A 17 7.15 38.32 -47.02
N PRO A 18 6.03 37.68 -47.44
CA PRO A 18 4.72 38.16 -47.04
C PRO A 18 4.66 38.16 -45.51
N TYR A 19 4.18 39.26 -44.92
CA TYR A 19 3.83 39.29 -43.51
C TYR A 19 2.69 38.28 -43.31
N VAL A 20 3.06 37.08 -42.88
CA VAL A 20 2.08 36.08 -42.43
C VAL A 20 1.79 36.45 -40.99
N ASP A 21 0.54 36.76 -40.70
CA ASP A 21 0.05 36.94 -39.33
C ASP A 21 0.10 35.57 -38.63
N SER A 22 1.32 35.17 -38.26
CA SER A 22 1.61 33.84 -37.76
C SER A 22 1.15 33.78 -36.32
N ILE A 23 0.14 32.97 -36.04
CA ILE A 23 -0.27 32.60 -34.68
C ILE A 23 0.99 32.31 -33.88
N ASN A 24 1.19 33.08 -32.80
CA ASN A 24 2.39 32.97 -31.99
C ASN A 24 2.52 31.52 -31.49
N PRO A 25 3.61 30.80 -31.86
CA PRO A 25 3.78 29.38 -31.54
C PRO A 25 3.78 29.11 -30.03
N THR A 26 4.04 30.15 -29.22
CA THR A 26 3.94 30.13 -27.76
C THR A 26 2.56 29.68 -27.29
N TRP A 27 1.47 30.09 -27.97
CA TRP A 27 0.11 29.66 -27.61
C TRP A 27 -0.09 28.16 -27.83
N GLY A 28 0.50 27.59 -28.87
CA GLY A 28 0.47 26.15 -29.12
C GLY A 28 1.17 25.36 -28.00
N VAL A 29 2.34 25.84 -27.57
CA VAL A 29 3.08 25.23 -26.45
C VAL A 29 2.27 25.29 -25.15
N ILE A 30 1.70 26.45 -24.82
CA ILE A 30 0.88 26.63 -23.62
C ILE A 30 -0.33 25.67 -23.62
N LEU A 31 -1.01 25.51 -24.75
CA LEU A 31 -2.17 24.61 -24.86
C LEU A 31 -1.79 23.14 -24.67
N VAL A 32 -0.66 22.70 -25.22
CA VAL A 32 -0.17 21.32 -25.02
C VAL A 32 0.19 21.09 -23.54
N PHE A 33 0.88 22.05 -22.91
CA PHE A 33 1.21 21.95 -21.48
C PHE A 33 -0.04 21.87 -20.61
N LEU A 34 -1.04 22.71 -20.85
CA LEU A 34 -2.31 22.66 -20.13
C LEU A 34 -3.07 21.35 -20.37
N GLY A 35 -3.03 20.81 -21.60
CA GLY A 35 -3.61 19.51 -21.93
C GLY A 35 -2.97 18.37 -21.14
N VAL A 36 -1.64 18.29 -21.12
CA VAL A 36 -0.91 17.25 -20.37
C VAL A 36 -1.13 17.41 -18.86
N PHE A 37 -1.07 18.64 -18.34
CA PHE A 37 -1.27 18.90 -16.92
C PHE A 37 -2.69 18.55 -16.46
N SER A 38 -3.72 18.96 -17.21
CA SER A 38 -5.11 18.62 -16.90
C SER A 38 -5.38 17.11 -17.00
N PHE A 39 -4.81 16.42 -18.00
CA PHE A 39 -4.91 14.97 -18.11
C PHE A 39 -4.23 14.26 -16.91
N SER A 40 -3.03 14.71 -16.53
CA SER A 40 -2.33 14.17 -15.36
C SER A 40 -3.09 14.42 -14.06
N ALA A 41 -3.66 15.62 -13.88
CA ALA A 41 -4.48 15.95 -12.71
C ALA A 41 -5.76 15.10 -12.68
N TYR A 42 -6.40 14.90 -13.83
CA TYR A 42 -7.60 14.07 -13.98
C TYR A 42 -7.35 12.60 -13.64
N CYS A 43 -6.23 12.02 -14.12
CA CYS A 43 -5.81 10.68 -13.73
C CYS A 43 -5.56 10.58 -12.22
N ASN A 44 -4.82 11.54 -11.65
CA ASN A 44 -4.52 11.56 -10.22
C ASN A 44 -5.79 11.67 -9.36
N GLU A 45 -6.77 12.49 -9.74
CA GLU A 45 -8.04 12.57 -9.03
C GLU A 45 -8.87 11.29 -9.15
N ARG A 46 -8.85 10.62 -10.29
CA ARG A 46 -9.51 9.32 -10.46
C ARG A 46 -8.83 8.23 -9.64
N ASP A 47 -7.50 8.23 -9.59
CA ASP A 47 -6.74 7.27 -8.80
C ASP A 47 -6.93 7.54 -7.31
N LYS A 48 -6.95 8.81 -6.87
CA LYS A 48 -7.31 9.18 -5.50
C LYS A 48 -8.75 8.82 -5.14
N LYS A 49 -9.72 9.03 -6.04
CA LYS A 49 -11.12 8.62 -5.82
C LYS A 49 -11.24 7.11 -5.75
N LYS A 50 -10.55 6.37 -6.63
CA LYS A 50 -10.45 4.90 -6.58
C LYS A 50 -9.78 4.42 -5.29
N LEU A 51 -8.73 5.08 -4.83
CA LEU A 51 -8.01 4.72 -3.59
C LEU A 51 -8.85 5.06 -2.35
N SER A 52 -9.54 6.21 -2.35
CA SER A 52 -10.40 6.65 -1.24
C SER A 52 -11.74 5.90 -1.18
N SER A 53 -12.22 5.33 -2.30
CA SER A 53 -13.35 4.40 -2.30
C SER A 53 -12.93 2.95 -2.03
N LYS A 54 -11.63 2.69 -1.96
CA LYS A 54 -11.02 1.37 -1.81
C LYS A 54 -10.13 1.37 -0.57
N ASP A 55 -10.72 1.80 0.54
CA ASP A 55 -10.38 1.34 1.89
C ASP A 55 -10.77 -0.15 2.10
N SER A 56 -11.19 -0.85 1.04
CA SER A 56 -10.98 -2.31 0.96
C SER A 56 -9.54 -2.53 0.50
N PRO A 57 -8.70 -3.27 1.24
CA PRO A 57 -7.47 -3.81 0.66
C PRO A 57 -7.85 -4.54 -0.64
N LEU A 58 -6.94 -4.63 -1.60
CA LEU A 58 -7.16 -5.44 -2.80
C LEU A 58 -7.62 -6.84 -2.36
N ASP A 59 -8.94 -7.06 -2.38
CA ASP A 59 -9.58 -8.35 -2.16
C ASP A 59 -9.38 -9.19 -3.43
N ASP A 60 -8.11 -9.38 -3.80
CA ASP A 60 -7.73 -10.57 -4.54
C ASP A 60 -7.86 -11.68 -3.50
N GLU A 61 -9.10 -12.13 -3.30
CA GLU A 61 -9.41 -13.21 -2.39
C GLU A 61 -8.77 -14.47 -2.98
N PHE A 62 -7.53 -14.74 -2.57
CA PHE A 62 -6.83 -15.95 -2.95
C PHE A 62 -7.71 -17.15 -2.55
N THR A 63 -8.22 -17.84 -3.56
CA THR A 63 -9.06 -19.02 -3.37
C THR A 63 -8.18 -20.25 -3.15
N GLU A 64 -8.76 -21.32 -2.59
CA GLU A 64 -8.04 -22.59 -2.38
C GLU A 64 -7.50 -23.18 -3.71
N GLU A 65 -8.07 -22.76 -4.85
CA GLU A 65 -7.63 -23.12 -6.19
C GLU A 65 -6.24 -22.55 -6.54
N ASP A 66 -5.88 -21.37 -6.02
CA ASP A 66 -4.58 -20.74 -6.27
C ASP A 66 -3.42 -21.45 -5.54
N PHE A 67 -3.71 -22.16 -4.45
CA PHE A 67 -2.71 -22.80 -3.59
C PHE A 67 -2.59 -24.32 -3.75
N ARG A 68 -2.95 -24.85 -4.92
CA ARG A 68 -2.82 -26.29 -5.24
C ARG A 68 -3.50 -27.21 -4.22
N GLY A 69 -4.60 -26.74 -3.62
CA GLY A 69 -5.36 -27.49 -2.61
C GLY A 69 -4.80 -27.45 -1.17
N ASP A 70 -3.80 -26.61 -0.87
CA ASP A 70 -3.45 -26.33 0.53
C ASP A 70 -4.51 -25.42 1.17
N ARG A 71 -4.83 -25.70 2.44
CA ARG A 71 -5.86 -24.97 3.16
C ARG A 71 -5.38 -23.56 3.46
N VAL A 72 -6.12 -22.56 2.98
CA VAL A 72 -5.86 -21.16 3.26
C VAL A 72 -6.27 -20.83 4.69
N VAL A 73 -5.38 -20.18 5.44
CA VAL A 73 -5.62 -19.77 6.83
C VAL A 73 -5.29 -18.30 7.01
N SER A 74 -6.02 -17.64 7.91
CA SER A 74 -5.70 -16.28 8.32
C SER A 74 -4.48 -16.30 9.25
N ALA A 75 -3.47 -15.51 8.92
CA ALA A 75 -2.25 -15.39 9.72
C ALA A 75 -1.84 -13.93 9.87
N PHE A 76 -1.22 -13.60 10.99
CA PHE A 76 -0.61 -12.29 11.21
C PHE A 76 0.91 -12.39 11.16
N PHE A 77 1.58 -11.35 10.69
CA PHE A 77 3.03 -11.31 10.67
C PHE A 77 3.58 -10.95 12.06
N ASN A 78 4.42 -11.82 12.62
CA ASN A 78 5.12 -11.54 13.86
C ASN A 78 6.54 -11.01 13.58
N PRO A 79 6.83 -9.73 13.89
CA PRO A 79 8.14 -9.14 13.62
C PRO A 79 9.27 -9.68 14.51
N PHE A 80 8.96 -10.34 15.63
CA PHE A 80 9.95 -10.87 16.56
C PHE A 80 10.48 -12.24 16.14
N SER A 81 9.59 -13.11 15.63
CA SER A 81 9.97 -14.42 15.09
C SER A 81 10.25 -14.38 13.59
N ALA A 82 9.90 -13.29 12.91
CA ALA A 82 9.92 -13.14 11.45
C ALA A 82 9.11 -14.24 10.72
N THR A 83 8.02 -14.70 11.35
CA THR A 83 7.16 -15.76 10.81
C THR A 83 5.70 -15.31 10.79
N TRP A 84 4.93 -15.90 9.87
CA TRP A 84 3.48 -15.77 9.85
C TRP A 84 2.85 -16.71 10.88
N GLU A 85 2.07 -16.17 11.79
CA GLU A 85 1.39 -16.89 12.86
C GLU A 85 -0.11 -17.01 12.55
N ARG A 86 -0.59 -18.24 12.33
CA ARG A 86 -1.97 -18.56 11.99
C ARG A 86 -2.88 -18.55 13.21
N PHE A 87 -4.11 -18.07 13.03
CA PHE A 87 -5.16 -18.07 14.03
C PHE A 87 -6.47 -18.60 13.43
N SER A 88 -7.33 -19.20 14.25
CA SER A 88 -8.62 -19.70 13.80
C SER A 88 -9.69 -18.62 13.75
N SER A 89 -10.79 -18.89 13.04
CA SER A 89 -11.97 -18.01 13.03
C SER A 89 -12.49 -17.78 14.45
N GLY A 90 -12.90 -16.54 14.74
CA GLY A 90 -13.32 -16.10 16.08
C GLY A 90 -12.20 -15.53 16.96
N TYR A 91 -10.95 -15.57 16.49
CA TYR A 91 -9.83 -14.90 17.15
C TYR A 91 -9.25 -13.80 16.27
N GLU A 92 -8.63 -12.85 16.92
CA GLU A 92 -7.93 -11.72 16.32
C GLU A 92 -6.44 -11.74 16.67
N PRO A 93 -5.61 -11.10 15.83
CA PRO A 93 -4.22 -10.82 16.19
C PRO A 93 -4.16 -10.04 17.51
N PRO A 94 -3.18 -10.34 18.37
CA PRO A 94 -2.99 -9.59 19.59
C PRO A 94 -2.57 -8.15 19.27
N PRO A 95 -2.88 -7.17 20.14
CA PRO A 95 -2.37 -5.82 19.99
C PRO A 95 -0.83 -5.80 19.95
N PRO A 96 -0.19 -4.96 19.12
CA PRO A 96 1.27 -4.90 19.01
C PRO A 96 1.99 -4.66 20.35
N ASP A 97 1.42 -3.82 21.21
CA ASP A 97 1.97 -3.55 22.55
C ASP A 97 1.97 -4.79 23.46
N VAL A 98 0.90 -5.58 23.40
CA VAL A 98 0.75 -6.80 24.20
C VAL A 98 1.72 -7.87 23.70
N LEU A 99 1.85 -8.00 22.38
CA LEU A 99 2.83 -8.90 21.76
C LEU A 99 4.26 -8.51 22.18
N TYR A 100 4.58 -7.21 22.19
CA TYR A 100 5.90 -6.74 22.64
C TYR A 100 6.17 -7.07 24.10
N GLN A 101 5.20 -6.83 25.00
CA GLN A 101 5.35 -7.14 26.42
C GLN A 101 5.56 -8.64 26.67
N SER A 102 4.81 -9.50 25.97
CA SER A 102 4.93 -10.95 26.12
C SER A 102 6.31 -11.45 25.67
N TYR A 103 6.83 -10.93 24.55
CA TYR A 103 8.17 -11.27 24.07
C TYR A 103 9.29 -10.73 24.97
N GLN A 104 9.13 -9.52 25.53
CA GLN A 104 10.08 -8.96 26.49
C GLN A 104 10.14 -9.78 27.78
N GLN A 105 9.00 -10.30 28.24
CA GLN A 105 8.93 -11.17 29.41
C GLN A 105 9.52 -12.56 29.12
N ALA A 106 9.26 -13.13 27.95
CA ALA A 106 9.76 -14.45 27.56
C ALA A 106 11.28 -14.44 27.27
N TYR A 107 11.81 -13.35 26.70
CA TYR A 107 13.20 -13.22 26.28
C TYR A 107 13.82 -11.93 26.85
N PRO A 108 14.07 -11.84 28.16
CA PRO A 108 14.55 -10.61 28.81
C PRO A 108 15.96 -10.20 28.36
N HIS A 109 16.71 -11.10 27.72
CA HIS A 109 18.06 -10.88 27.22
C HIS A 109 18.08 -10.29 25.80
N ILE A 110 16.94 -10.24 25.09
CA ILE A 110 16.85 -9.70 23.73
C ILE A 110 16.20 -8.31 23.79
N SER A 111 16.96 -7.29 23.40
CA SER A 111 16.43 -5.93 23.29
C SER A 111 15.71 -5.74 21.96
N PHE A 112 14.38 -5.61 22.00
CA PHE A 112 13.58 -5.32 20.81
C PHE A 112 13.30 -3.82 20.69
N ASN A 113 13.36 -3.29 19.46
CA ASN A 113 13.02 -1.89 19.22
C ASN A 113 11.50 -1.72 19.12
N LYS A 114 10.87 -1.06 20.10
CA LYS A 114 9.43 -0.81 20.06
C LYS A 114 8.99 -0.01 18.81
N LYS A 115 9.86 0.84 18.26
CA LYS A 115 9.54 1.69 17.10
C LYS A 115 9.36 0.93 15.79
N SER A 116 9.82 -0.32 15.70
CA SER A 116 9.64 -1.14 14.50
C SER A 116 8.28 -1.85 14.45
N LEU A 117 7.47 -1.78 15.52
CA LEU A 117 6.13 -2.34 15.52
C LEU A 117 5.13 -1.39 14.88
N PRO A 118 4.11 -1.92 14.17
CA PRO A 118 3.01 -1.11 13.68
C PRO A 118 2.23 -0.52 14.86
N SER A 119 1.81 0.74 14.73
CA SER A 119 1.24 1.51 15.85
C SER A 119 -0.19 1.13 16.22
N ARG A 120 -0.94 0.44 15.34
CA ARG A 120 -2.37 0.16 15.53
C ARG A 120 -2.69 -1.32 15.50
N HIS A 121 -2.36 -1.99 14.40
CA HIS A 121 -2.70 -3.40 14.17
C HIS A 121 -1.54 -4.14 13.50
N LEU A 122 -1.43 -5.44 13.77
CA LEU A 122 -0.51 -6.32 13.05
C LEU A 122 -1.06 -6.59 11.64
N THR A 123 -0.14 -6.75 10.68
CA THR A 123 -0.51 -7.09 9.30
C THR A 123 -1.09 -8.49 9.26
N VAL A 124 -2.28 -8.64 8.68
CA VAL A 124 -2.98 -9.91 8.49
C VAL A 124 -3.01 -10.24 7.00
N ALA A 125 -2.72 -11.50 6.68
CA ALA A 125 -2.82 -12.03 5.33
C ALA A 125 -3.45 -13.43 5.35
N LYS A 126 -4.06 -13.82 4.22
CA LYS A 126 -4.49 -15.19 3.95
C LYS A 126 -3.32 -15.93 3.29
N LEU A 127 -2.85 -16.99 3.93
CA LEU A 127 -1.67 -17.75 3.49
C LEU A 127 -1.95 -19.26 3.54
N PRO A 128 -1.24 -20.07 2.75
CA PRO A 128 -1.36 -21.52 2.82
C PRO A 128 -0.87 -22.01 4.17
N ARG A 129 -1.54 -23.03 4.73
CA ARG A 129 -1.22 -23.56 6.07
C ARG A 129 0.23 -24.04 6.18
N SER A 130 0.80 -24.56 5.09
CA SER A 130 2.20 -25.01 5.06
C SER A 130 3.22 -23.89 5.30
N GLU A 131 2.91 -22.64 4.98
CA GLU A 131 3.81 -21.48 5.14
C GLU A 131 3.60 -20.72 6.46
N THR A 132 2.70 -21.20 7.33
CA THR A 132 2.32 -20.51 8.57
C THR A 132 2.61 -21.35 9.81
N ALA A 133 3.11 -20.72 10.86
CA ALA A 133 3.31 -21.30 12.18
C ALA A 133 2.04 -21.14 13.04
N GLU A 134 1.91 -21.91 14.13
CA GLU A 134 0.84 -21.70 15.10
C GLU A 134 1.06 -20.40 15.87
N ALA A 135 0.00 -19.59 15.98
CA ALA A 135 0.07 -18.41 16.84
C ALA A 135 0.38 -18.81 18.28
N ARG A 136 1.14 -17.96 18.97
CA ARG A 136 1.42 -18.14 20.42
C ARG A 136 0.43 -17.41 21.29
N LEU A 137 -0.01 -16.25 20.81
CA LEU A 137 -0.89 -15.33 21.49
C LEU A 137 -1.96 -14.85 20.54
N VAL A 138 -3.21 -14.90 20.98
CA VAL A 138 -4.37 -14.41 20.21
C VAL A 138 -5.29 -13.62 21.12
N LYS A 139 -6.12 -12.77 20.52
CA LYS A 139 -7.20 -12.08 21.20
C LYS A 139 -8.52 -12.75 20.84
N ASP A 140 -9.35 -13.07 21.81
CA ASP A 140 -10.71 -13.55 21.53
C ASP A 140 -11.59 -12.38 21.07
N GLN A 141 -12.29 -12.54 19.95
CA GLN A 141 -13.17 -11.49 19.41
C GLN A 141 -14.39 -11.23 20.30
N LYS A 142 -14.90 -12.26 21.00
CA LYS A 142 -16.14 -12.15 21.78
C LYS A 142 -15.90 -11.48 23.12
N THR A 143 -14.85 -11.91 23.80
CA THR A 143 -14.53 -11.45 25.16
C THR A 143 -13.52 -10.30 25.16
N GLY A 144 -12.75 -10.13 24.09
CA GLY A 144 -11.64 -9.19 24.01
C GLY A 144 -10.41 -9.62 24.80
N GLU A 145 -10.44 -10.80 25.44
CA GLU A 145 -9.36 -11.30 26.28
C GLU A 145 -8.17 -11.79 25.44
N ILE A 146 -6.97 -11.63 26.00
CA ILE A 146 -5.73 -12.14 25.41
C ILE A 146 -5.50 -13.54 25.95
N LEU A 147 -5.44 -14.51 25.05
CA LEU A 147 -5.30 -15.93 25.39
C LEU A 147 -4.04 -16.50 24.74
N TRP A 148 -3.37 -17.36 25.50
CA TRP A 148 -2.32 -18.23 24.94
C TRP A 148 -2.96 -19.43 24.27
N ILE A 149 -2.43 -19.87 23.12
CA ILE A 149 -3.00 -21.04 22.40
C ILE A 149 -3.00 -22.27 23.32
N SER A 150 -1.96 -22.47 24.13
CA SER A 150 -1.87 -23.57 25.09
C SER A 150 -3.04 -23.59 26.09
N GLN A 151 -3.62 -22.44 26.43
CA GLN A 151 -4.78 -22.35 27.33
C GLN A 151 -6.08 -22.71 26.59
N ILE A 152 -6.17 -22.40 25.30
CA ILE A 152 -7.33 -22.69 24.46
C ILE A 152 -7.44 -24.20 24.22
N ASP A 153 -6.33 -24.87 23.90
CA ASP A 153 -6.32 -26.31 23.64
C ASP A 153 -6.75 -27.10 24.88
N ASN A 154 -6.27 -26.72 26.06
CA ASN A 154 -6.68 -27.32 27.33
C ASN A 154 -8.18 -27.14 27.61
N LYS A 155 -8.75 -25.95 27.36
CA LYS A 155 -10.19 -25.70 27.53
C LYS A 155 -11.04 -26.55 26.57
N LYS A 156 -10.60 -26.72 25.32
CA LYS A 156 -11.29 -27.58 24.34
C LYS A 156 -11.26 -29.05 24.76
N SER A 157 -10.12 -29.54 25.25
CA SER A 157 -9.99 -30.91 25.75
C SER A 157 -10.90 -31.18 26.96
N GLN A 158 -11.09 -30.20 27.86
CA GLN A 158 -11.98 -30.34 29.02
C GLN A 158 -13.47 -30.27 28.66
N SER A 159 -13.85 -29.51 27.63
CA SER A 159 -15.25 -29.41 27.19
C SER A 159 -15.72 -30.61 26.35
N SER A 160 -14.79 -31.48 25.92
CA SER A 160 -15.07 -32.63 25.05
C SER A 160 -15.06 -33.97 25.79
N ALA A 161 -14.90 -33.94 27.12
CA ALA A 161 -14.93 -35.07 28.03
C ALA A 161 -16.19 -35.02 28.90
#